data_AF-A0A9Q0IJ30-F1
#
_entry.id   AF-A0A9Q0IJ30-F1
#
_cell.length_a   1.000
_cell.length_b   1.000
_cell.length_c   1.000
_cell.angle_alpha   90.00
_cell.angle_beta   90.00
_cell.angle_gamma   90.00
#
_symmetry.space_group_name_H-M   'P 1'
#
loop_
_entity.id
_entity.type
_entity.pdbx_description
1 polymer ?
#
loop_
_entity_poly.entity_id
_entity_poly.type
_entity_poly.pdbx_seq_one_letter_code
_entity_poly.pdbx_strand_id
1 'polypeptide(L)'
;MVVVSDDVHEYAMALKDTDEKIARCPARRSDILEELQKSQKVFAEKLNHLSRRLAWINATVYSKEKMLDVYWLLRVCIRTVEHADNTGSLFAFAPEFYLNVAMNAYSALKNYFSPASSMEDLPGYEDTLTQYQGLPDAGAGQLRVLPTIPQGRGEDTRGTGCGFGYRYTRLPHLLKTKPEDTNLPSLQKPCPSLLLQRHMAELLSMDKDMAASFLNSVLNQLNWAFSEFIGMIQEIQQAAERPERNFVDTRQLKVCATCFDLSVSLLRVLEMTVTLVPEIFLDWSRPSAELLLRRLAQLLNQVLNRVTAERNLFDRVVNLRLPGLESVDHYPILVAVTGILVQILVEGERQG
;
A
#
# COMPACT_ATOMS: atom_id res chain seq x y z
N MET A 1 14.41 -8.78 -10.00
CA MET A 1 15.75 -9.42 -9.96
C MET A 1 15.77 -10.69 -10.79
N VAL A 2 14.90 -11.67 -10.50
CA VAL A 2 14.77 -12.95 -11.23
C VAL A 2 14.73 -12.77 -12.76
N VAL A 3 13.82 -11.94 -13.27
CA VAL A 3 13.68 -11.70 -14.73
C VAL A 3 14.97 -11.17 -15.39
N VAL A 4 15.68 -10.23 -14.76
CA VAL A 4 16.91 -9.65 -15.35
C VAL A 4 18.08 -10.64 -15.24
N SER A 5 18.10 -11.48 -14.21
CA SER A 5 19.10 -12.54 -14.05
C SER A 5 18.89 -13.66 -15.07
N ASP A 6 17.63 -14.04 -15.31
CA ASP A 6 17.26 -15.05 -16.31
C ASP A 6 17.61 -14.57 -17.72
N ASP A 7 17.30 -13.31 -18.04
CA ASP A 7 17.69 -12.68 -19.31
C ASP A 7 19.22 -12.68 -19.49
N VAL A 8 19.99 -12.34 -18.45
CA VAL A 8 21.47 -12.37 -18.49
C VAL A 8 21.98 -13.79 -18.76
N HIS A 9 21.39 -14.79 -18.11
CA HIS A 9 21.76 -16.19 -18.30
C HIS A 9 21.43 -16.69 -19.71
N GLU A 10 20.24 -16.37 -20.22
CA GLU A 10 19.80 -16.73 -21.57
C GLU A 10 20.72 -16.14 -22.65
N TYR A 11 21.05 -14.84 -22.55
CA TYR A 11 21.97 -14.20 -23.48
C TYR A 11 23.41 -14.70 -23.36
N ALA A 12 23.85 -15.08 -22.15
CA ALA A 12 25.16 -15.72 -21.97
C ALA A 12 25.21 -17.11 -22.61
N MET A 13 24.15 -17.90 -22.50
CA MET A 13 24.03 -19.20 -23.18
C MET A 13 23.94 -19.04 -24.71
N ALA A 14 23.14 -18.09 -25.21
CA ALA A 14 23.01 -17.82 -26.63
C ALA A 14 24.34 -17.35 -27.25
N LEU A 15 25.12 -16.53 -26.52
CA LEU A 15 26.45 -16.11 -26.95
C LEU A 15 27.40 -17.30 -27.04
N LYS A 16 27.41 -18.18 -26.03
CA LYS A 16 28.24 -19.39 -26.02
C LYS A 16 27.89 -20.35 -27.17
N ASP A 17 26.60 -20.58 -27.43
CA ASP A 17 26.15 -21.41 -28.56
C ASP A 17 26.53 -20.78 -29.91
N THR A 18 26.49 -19.44 -30.02
CA THR A 18 26.94 -18.72 -31.20
C THR A 18 28.45 -18.86 -31.41
N ASP A 19 29.26 -18.78 -30.35
CA ASP A 19 30.70 -19.00 -30.40
C ASP A 19 31.05 -20.43 -30.84
N GLU A 20 30.33 -21.43 -30.34
CA GLU A 20 30.48 -22.83 -30.77
C GLU A 20 30.10 -23.04 -32.24
N LYS A 21 29.06 -22.36 -32.73
CA LYS A 21 28.65 -22.37 -34.15
C LYS A 21 29.69 -21.70 -35.06
N ILE A 22 30.31 -20.61 -34.60
CA ILE A 22 31.43 -19.96 -35.32
C ILE A 22 32.63 -20.91 -35.40
N ALA A 23 32.99 -21.58 -34.29
CA ALA A 23 34.12 -22.51 -34.25
C ALA A 23 33.93 -23.74 -35.17
N ARG A 24 32.68 -24.15 -35.43
CA ARG A 24 32.33 -25.28 -36.31
C ARG A 24 32.05 -24.87 -37.77
N CYS A 25 32.17 -23.59 -38.11
CA CYS A 25 31.77 -23.08 -39.41
C CYS A 25 32.79 -23.45 -40.51
N PRO A 26 32.39 -24.07 -41.63
CA PRO A 26 33.32 -24.45 -42.70
C PRO A 26 33.77 -23.24 -43.53
N ALA A 27 35.08 -23.18 -43.86
CA ALA A 27 35.74 -22.05 -44.54
C ALA A 27 35.18 -21.67 -45.93
N ARG A 28 34.29 -22.49 -46.52
CA ARG A 28 33.65 -22.22 -47.82
C ARG A 28 32.42 -21.32 -47.76
N ARG A 29 31.87 -21.03 -46.57
CA ARG A 29 30.67 -20.21 -46.40
C ARG A 29 30.96 -18.96 -45.55
N SER A 30 31.60 -17.98 -46.18
CA SER A 30 31.95 -16.69 -45.56
C SER A 30 30.72 -15.83 -45.26
N ASP A 31 29.65 -15.99 -46.04
CA ASP A 31 28.34 -15.36 -45.85
C ASP A 31 27.72 -15.71 -44.48
N ILE A 32 27.75 -16.98 -44.11
CA ILE A 32 27.22 -17.45 -42.81
C ILE A 32 28.13 -17.04 -41.66
N LEU A 33 29.45 -17.07 -41.87
CA LEU A 33 30.41 -16.63 -40.88
C LEU A 33 30.22 -15.14 -40.54
N GLU A 34 29.98 -14.29 -41.53
CA GLU A 34 29.70 -12.86 -41.33
C GLU A 34 28.39 -12.62 -40.55
N GLU A 35 27.32 -13.38 -40.85
CA GLU A 35 26.06 -13.26 -40.09
C GLU A 35 26.21 -13.75 -38.64
N LEU A 36 26.92 -14.86 -38.41
CA LEU A 36 27.19 -15.35 -37.06
C LEU A 36 28.03 -14.34 -36.26
N GLN A 37 29.04 -13.71 -36.88
CA GLN A 37 29.83 -12.64 -36.25
C GLN A 37 28.98 -11.41 -35.92
N LYS A 38 28.04 -11.02 -36.80
CA LYS A 38 27.07 -9.94 -36.50
C LYS A 38 26.17 -10.31 -35.31
N SER A 39 25.63 -11.52 -35.28
CA SER A 39 24.79 -12.01 -34.19
C SER A 39 25.55 -12.09 -32.87
N GLN A 40 26.80 -12.58 -32.90
CA GLN A 40 27.70 -12.61 -31.75
C GLN A 40 27.89 -11.20 -31.17
N LYS A 41 28.15 -10.21 -32.04
CA LYS A 41 28.30 -8.81 -31.60
C LYS A 41 27.03 -8.27 -30.95
N VAL A 42 25.86 -8.51 -31.54
CA VAL A 42 24.56 -8.08 -30.97
C VAL A 42 24.30 -8.74 -29.61
N PHE A 43 24.54 -10.04 -29.49
CA PHE A 43 24.39 -10.74 -28.21
C PHE A 43 25.38 -10.25 -27.15
N ALA A 44 26.64 -10.01 -27.52
CA ALA A 44 27.66 -9.48 -26.61
C ALA A 44 27.33 -8.06 -26.14
N GLU A 45 26.85 -7.18 -27.01
CA GLU A 45 26.39 -5.83 -26.65
C GLU A 45 25.20 -5.90 -25.69
N LYS A 46 24.19 -6.72 -26.00
CA LYS A 46 23.00 -6.87 -25.16
C LYS A 46 23.31 -7.49 -23.80
N LEU A 47 24.18 -8.51 -23.76
CA LEU A 47 24.67 -9.12 -22.52
C LEU A 47 25.42 -8.11 -21.66
N ASN A 48 26.26 -7.26 -22.25
CA ASN A 48 26.96 -6.19 -21.53
C ASN A 48 25.99 -5.17 -20.92
N HIS A 49 24.96 -4.75 -21.65
CA HIS A 49 23.94 -3.84 -21.13
C HIS A 49 23.14 -4.46 -19.98
N LEU A 50 22.70 -5.71 -20.13
CA LEU A 50 21.96 -6.43 -19.09
C LEU A 50 22.82 -6.68 -17.86
N SER A 51 24.09 -7.05 -18.05
CA SER A 51 25.05 -7.27 -16.96
C SER A 51 25.35 -5.99 -16.18
N ARG A 52 25.51 -4.84 -16.86
CA ARG A 52 25.66 -3.54 -16.21
C ARG A 52 24.41 -3.13 -15.43
N ARG A 53 23.22 -3.37 -16.00
CA ARG A 53 21.96 -3.10 -15.32
C ARG A 53 21.79 -3.98 -14.09
N LEU A 54 22.13 -5.26 -14.18
CA LEU A 54 22.10 -6.20 -13.06
C LEU A 54 23.10 -5.79 -11.97
N ALA A 55 24.33 -5.44 -12.35
CA ALA A 55 25.35 -4.94 -11.43
C ALA A 55 24.92 -3.64 -10.74
N TRP A 56 24.31 -2.71 -11.47
CA TRP A 56 23.76 -1.48 -10.90
C TRP A 56 22.62 -1.76 -9.93
N ILE A 57 21.68 -2.64 -10.30
CA ILE A 57 20.57 -3.06 -9.42
C ILE A 57 21.12 -3.71 -8.14
N ASN A 58 22.13 -4.59 -8.25
CA ASN A 58 22.76 -5.22 -7.09
C ASN A 58 23.52 -4.21 -6.22
N ALA A 59 24.20 -3.24 -6.82
CA ALA A 59 24.96 -2.23 -6.08
C ALA A 59 24.08 -1.15 -5.42
N THR A 60 22.91 -0.86 -5.96
CA THR A 60 22.06 0.26 -5.50
C THR A 60 20.80 -0.17 -4.75
N VAL A 61 20.15 -1.26 -5.17
CA VAL A 61 18.87 -1.72 -4.61
C VAL A 61 19.07 -2.90 -3.66
N TYR A 62 19.93 -3.86 -4.03
CA TYR A 62 20.17 -5.08 -3.27
C TYR A 62 21.57 -5.14 -2.66
N SER A 63 22.10 -3.98 -2.27
CA SER A 63 23.43 -3.90 -1.67
C SER A 63 23.45 -4.51 -0.27
N LYS A 64 24.64 -4.88 0.20
CA LYS A 64 24.83 -5.39 1.57
C LYS A 64 24.37 -4.39 2.64
N GLU A 65 24.54 -3.09 2.39
CA GLU A 65 24.04 -2.04 3.27
C GLU A 65 22.51 -2.03 3.33
N LYS A 66 21.83 -2.15 2.18
CA LYS A 66 20.35 -2.22 2.14
C LYS A 66 19.81 -3.51 2.74
N MET A 67 20.54 -4.61 2.63
CA MET A 67 20.21 -5.85 3.33
C MET A 67 20.26 -5.67 4.84
N LEU A 68 21.29 -4.99 5.35
CA LEU A 68 21.42 -4.68 6.78
C LEU A 68 20.32 -3.73 7.26
N ASP A 69 19.92 -2.75 6.45
CA ASP A 69 18.77 -1.86 6.74
C ASP A 69 17.47 -2.65 6.89
N VAL A 70 17.18 -3.58 5.95
CA VAL A 70 15.98 -4.44 5.99
C VAL A 70 16.04 -5.43 7.14
N TYR A 71 17.21 -6.00 7.43
CA TYR A 71 17.42 -6.89 8.58
C TYR A 71 17.27 -6.16 9.91
N TRP A 72 17.78 -4.93 10.01
CA TRP A 72 17.57 -4.08 11.17
C TRP A 72 16.08 -3.81 11.39
N LEU A 73 15.33 -3.48 10.32
CA LEU A 73 13.89 -3.28 10.39
C LEU A 73 13.14 -4.55 10.86
N LEU A 74 13.52 -5.73 10.34
CA LEU A 74 12.97 -7.00 10.79
C LEU A 74 13.19 -7.21 12.30
N ARG A 75 14.42 -6.96 12.79
CA ARG A 75 14.75 -7.08 14.22
C ARG A 75 14.01 -6.08 15.10
N VAL A 76 13.80 -4.86 14.60
CA VAL A 76 12.96 -3.86 15.30
C VAL A 76 11.53 -4.39 15.42
N CYS A 77 10.94 -4.89 14.34
CA CYS A 77 9.58 -5.44 14.37
C CYS A 77 9.46 -6.62 15.34
N ILE A 78 10.40 -7.57 15.29
CA ILE A 78 10.43 -8.74 16.20
C ILE A 78 10.53 -8.28 17.67
N ARG A 79 11.49 -7.41 18.01
CA ARG A 79 11.67 -6.92 19.38
C ARG A 79 10.48 -6.12 19.89
N THR A 80 9.84 -5.34 19.01
CA THR A 80 8.62 -4.61 19.37
C THR A 80 7.48 -5.56 19.72
N VAL A 81 7.35 -6.68 18.98
CA VAL A 81 6.36 -7.72 19.30
C VAL A 81 6.72 -8.46 20.59
N GLU A 82 7.98 -8.85 20.78
CA GLU A 82 8.45 -9.52 22.01
C GLU A 82 8.30 -8.63 23.25
N HIS A 83 8.53 -7.32 23.14
CA HIS A 83 8.34 -6.39 24.24
C HIS A 83 6.86 -6.21 24.59
N ALA A 84 5.98 -6.22 23.59
CA ALA A 84 4.53 -6.20 23.78
C ALA A 84 4.02 -7.48 24.45
N ASP A 85 4.67 -8.63 24.22
CA ASP A 85 4.32 -9.92 24.83
C ASP A 85 4.79 -10.00 26.31
N ASN A 86 6.03 -9.61 26.59
CA ASN A 86 6.65 -9.71 27.93
C ASN A 86 6.05 -8.80 29.01
N THR A 87 5.21 -7.86 28.62
CA THR A 87 4.66 -6.86 29.55
C THR A 87 3.36 -7.31 30.22
N GLY A 88 2.81 -8.49 29.88
CA GLY A 88 1.63 -9.11 30.51
C GLY A 88 0.33 -8.34 30.26
N SER A 89 -0.83 -9.03 30.14
CA SER A 89 -2.16 -8.45 29.75
C SER A 89 -2.08 -7.23 28.81
N LEU A 90 -1.12 -7.27 27.89
CA LEU A 90 -0.85 -6.29 26.85
C LEU A 90 -1.23 -6.88 25.48
N PHE A 91 -2.14 -7.86 25.52
CA PHE A 91 -2.84 -8.47 24.39
C PHE A 91 -3.81 -7.48 23.74
N ALA A 92 -3.31 -6.30 23.36
CA ALA A 92 -4.11 -5.23 22.77
C ALA A 92 -3.53 -4.63 21.50
N PHE A 93 -2.22 -4.74 21.26
CA PHE A 93 -1.63 -4.08 20.11
C PHE A 93 -0.26 -4.65 19.71
N ALA A 94 -0.27 -5.78 19.01
CA ALA A 94 0.72 -6.05 17.97
C ALA A 94 0.02 -5.79 16.63
N PRO A 95 0.15 -4.59 16.04
CA PRO A 95 -0.46 -4.30 14.76
C PRO A 95 -0.10 -5.33 13.72
N GLU A 96 -1.11 -5.81 13.01
CA GLU A 96 -0.96 -6.70 11.84
C GLU A 96 0.05 -6.14 10.84
N PHE A 97 0.20 -4.81 10.77
CA PHE A 97 1.21 -4.18 9.94
C PHE A 97 2.66 -4.50 10.37
N TYR A 98 2.98 -4.64 11.67
CA TYR A 98 4.34 -5.02 12.09
C TYR A 98 4.64 -6.47 11.75
N LEU A 99 3.65 -7.36 11.91
CA LEU A 99 3.77 -8.76 11.48
C LEU A 99 3.90 -8.86 9.96
N ASN A 100 3.10 -8.10 9.21
CA ASN A 100 3.19 -8.03 7.76
C ASN A 100 4.52 -7.43 7.28
N VAL A 101 5.01 -6.36 7.94
CA VAL A 101 6.32 -5.78 7.64
C VAL A 101 7.44 -6.77 7.99
N ALA A 102 7.35 -7.51 9.09
CA ALA A 102 8.30 -8.56 9.44
C ALA A 102 8.28 -9.71 8.40
N MET A 103 7.10 -10.18 7.99
CA MET A 103 6.94 -11.22 6.96
C MET A 103 7.49 -10.77 5.61
N ASN A 104 7.19 -9.53 5.21
CA ASN A 104 7.67 -8.97 3.95
C ASN A 104 9.18 -8.69 4.00
N ALA A 105 9.72 -8.23 5.13
CA ALA A 105 11.16 -8.04 5.31
C ALA A 105 11.91 -9.38 5.29
N TYR A 106 11.38 -10.42 5.96
CA TYR A 106 11.94 -11.76 5.91
C TYR A 106 11.89 -12.35 4.49
N SER A 107 10.75 -12.24 3.80
CA SER A 107 10.60 -12.66 2.40
C SER A 107 11.53 -11.88 1.47
N ALA A 108 11.72 -10.57 1.71
CA ALA A 108 12.66 -9.74 0.98
C ALA A 108 14.09 -10.29 1.11
N LEU A 109 14.56 -10.48 2.36
CA LEU A 109 15.89 -11.01 2.68
C LEU A 109 16.12 -12.40 2.09
N LYS A 110 15.11 -13.28 2.16
CA LYS A 110 15.21 -14.66 1.65
C LYS A 110 15.23 -14.74 0.13
N ASN A 111 14.37 -13.98 -0.55
CA ASN A 111 14.07 -14.20 -1.96
C ASN A 111 14.72 -13.20 -2.91
N TYR A 112 15.18 -12.04 -2.43
CA TYR A 112 15.61 -10.94 -3.31
C TYR A 112 17.06 -10.50 -3.13
N PHE A 113 17.80 -11.03 -2.14
CA PHE A 113 19.14 -10.52 -1.80
C PHE A 113 20.31 -11.49 -2.13
N SER A 114 20.08 -12.62 -2.83
CA SER A 114 21.08 -13.69 -3.03
C SER A 114 21.77 -13.63 -4.41
N PRO A 115 23.06 -14.06 -4.62
CA PRO A 115 23.91 -14.98 -3.83
C PRO A 115 25.24 -14.44 -3.28
N ALA A 116 25.56 -13.15 -3.46
CA ALA A 116 26.82 -12.56 -2.98
C ALA A 116 26.81 -12.16 -1.50
N SER A 117 25.66 -12.29 -0.83
CA SER A 117 25.47 -11.96 0.58
C SER A 117 24.41 -12.91 1.12
N SER A 118 24.84 -13.91 1.89
CA SER A 118 23.93 -14.90 2.43
C SER A 118 23.18 -14.31 3.62
N MET A 119 21.92 -14.69 3.78
CA MET A 119 21.16 -14.39 5.00
C MET A 119 21.85 -14.99 6.24
N GLU A 120 22.65 -16.05 6.05
CA GLU A 120 23.45 -16.72 7.07
C GLU A 120 24.64 -15.87 7.55
N ASP A 121 25.09 -14.88 6.76
CA ASP A 121 26.18 -13.97 7.14
C ASP A 121 25.69 -12.82 8.06
N LEU A 122 24.39 -12.76 8.37
CA LEU A 122 23.81 -11.71 9.18
C LEU A 122 24.08 -11.94 10.68
N PRO A 123 24.45 -10.89 11.44
CA PRO A 123 24.81 -11.02 12.84
C PRO A 123 23.59 -11.44 13.68
N GLY A 124 23.70 -12.58 14.39
CA GLY A 124 22.62 -13.13 15.24
C GLY A 124 21.43 -13.66 14.45
N TYR A 125 21.66 -14.15 13.22
CA TYR A 125 20.62 -14.67 12.35
C TYR A 125 19.85 -15.85 12.98
N GLU A 126 20.53 -16.83 13.57
CA GLU A 126 19.87 -18.00 14.17
C GLU A 126 18.96 -17.62 15.34
N ASP A 127 19.39 -16.68 16.18
CA ASP A 127 18.57 -16.13 17.26
C ASP A 127 17.33 -15.42 16.68
N THR A 128 17.54 -14.56 15.68
CA THR A 128 16.45 -13.80 15.03
C THR A 128 15.47 -14.72 14.31
N LEU A 129 15.93 -15.82 13.72
CA LEU A 129 15.10 -16.82 13.06
C LEU A 129 14.25 -17.58 14.07
N THR A 130 14.84 -17.96 15.21
CA THR A 130 14.14 -18.63 16.31
C THR A 130 13.05 -17.71 16.87
N GLN A 131 13.35 -16.42 17.07
CA GLN A 131 12.38 -15.41 17.50
C GLN A 131 11.27 -15.18 16.47
N TYR A 132 11.62 -15.10 15.18
CA TYR A 132 10.66 -14.95 14.09
C TYR A 132 9.73 -16.16 13.97
N GLN A 133 10.25 -17.40 14.11
CA GLN A 133 9.44 -18.63 14.10
C GLN A 133 8.53 -18.76 15.32
N GLY A 134 8.86 -18.10 16.43
CA GLY A 134 8.03 -18.00 17.62
C GLY A 134 6.83 -17.04 17.48
N LEU A 135 6.76 -16.25 16.40
CA LEU A 135 5.63 -15.35 16.15
C LEU A 135 4.37 -16.16 15.73
N PRO A 136 3.17 -15.80 16.24
CA PRO A 136 1.92 -16.36 15.72
C PRO A 136 1.81 -16.04 14.22
N ASP A 137 1.52 -17.06 13.41
CA ASP A 137 1.46 -17.08 11.93
C ASP A 137 2.78 -17.19 11.12
N ALA A 138 3.96 -17.28 11.75
CA ALA A 138 5.22 -17.40 11.00
C ALA A 138 5.39 -18.72 10.19
N GLY A 139 4.56 -19.73 10.45
CA GLY A 139 4.69 -21.09 9.89
C GLY A 139 3.71 -21.50 8.78
N ALA A 140 2.71 -20.70 8.43
CA ALA A 140 1.69 -21.10 7.45
C ALA A 140 1.53 -20.04 6.36
N GLY A 141 2.13 -20.31 5.19
CA GLY A 141 1.94 -19.55 3.94
C GLY A 141 0.54 -19.67 3.33
N GLN A 142 -0.49 -19.70 4.17
CA GLN A 142 -1.88 -19.72 3.78
C GLN A 142 -2.65 -19.07 4.92
N LEU A 143 -3.43 -18.01 4.62
CA LEU A 143 -4.44 -17.47 5.52
C LEU A 143 -5.35 -18.64 5.94
N ARG A 144 -5.02 -19.30 7.05
CA ARG A 144 -5.98 -20.11 7.79
C ARG A 144 -6.70 -19.14 8.70
N VAL A 145 -7.90 -18.80 8.29
CA VAL A 145 -8.95 -18.35 9.21
C VAL A 145 -8.96 -19.35 10.37
N LEU A 146 -8.38 -18.97 11.51
CA LEU A 146 -8.45 -19.78 12.71
C LEU A 146 -9.92 -19.93 13.11
N PRO A 147 -10.33 -21.14 13.57
CA PRO A 147 -11.71 -21.47 13.80
C PRO A 147 -12.28 -20.62 14.94
N THR A 148 -13.53 -20.23 14.75
CA THR A 148 -14.43 -19.64 15.74
C THR A 148 -14.23 -20.21 17.15
N ILE A 149 -13.70 -19.38 18.06
CA ILE A 149 -13.76 -19.62 19.52
C ILE A 149 -15.07 -19.01 20.06
N PRO A 150 -15.74 -19.65 21.04
CA PRO A 150 -17.14 -19.39 21.36
C PRO A 150 -17.37 -18.00 21.92
N GLN A 151 -18.54 -17.44 21.58
CA GLN A 151 -19.10 -16.24 22.19
C GLN A 151 -19.15 -16.40 23.73
N GLY A 152 -18.25 -15.72 24.42
CA GLY A 152 -18.22 -15.78 25.88
C GLY A 152 -17.15 -14.88 26.47
N ARG A 153 -17.60 -13.71 26.92
CA ARG A 153 -16.87 -12.66 27.65
C ARG A 153 -15.95 -11.80 26.77
N GLY A 154 -16.17 -10.50 26.93
CA GLY A 154 -15.66 -9.47 26.05
C GLY A 154 -14.15 -9.35 26.11
N GLU A 155 -13.56 -8.96 24.99
CA GLU A 155 -12.26 -8.33 24.93
C GLU A 155 -12.11 -7.65 23.57
N ASP A 156 -12.06 -6.32 23.65
CA ASP A 156 -11.59 -5.40 22.63
C ASP A 156 -10.11 -5.68 22.36
N THR A 157 -9.68 -5.81 21.09
CA THR A 157 -8.47 -5.17 20.49
C THR A 157 -8.08 -5.71 19.10
N ARG A 158 -7.92 -4.82 18.10
CA ARG A 158 -7.28 -5.00 16.76
C ARG A 158 -7.37 -3.74 15.88
N GLY A 159 -6.27 -2.98 15.81
CA GLY A 159 -6.14 -1.60 15.30
C GLY A 159 -6.66 -1.24 13.90
N THR A 160 -7.98 -1.18 13.74
CA THR A 160 -8.67 -0.58 12.59
C THR A 160 -9.49 0.59 13.11
N GLY A 161 -9.45 1.76 12.45
CA GLY A 161 -10.07 3.00 12.95
C GLY A 161 -11.55 2.88 13.36
N CYS A 162 -12.04 3.82 14.17
CA CYS A 162 -13.44 3.88 14.64
C CYS A 162 -14.41 4.60 13.68
N GLY A 163 -13.97 4.91 12.45
CA GLY A 163 -14.75 5.66 11.46
C GLY A 163 -16.12 5.05 11.10
N PHE A 164 -17.04 5.84 10.58
CA PHE A 164 -18.44 5.49 10.34
C PHE A 164 -18.70 4.22 9.51
N GLY A 165 -17.87 3.92 8.52
CA GLY A 165 -18.07 2.73 7.64
C GLY A 165 -17.69 1.40 8.24
N TYR A 166 -17.13 1.44 9.44
CA TYR A 166 -16.78 0.28 10.25
C TYR A 166 -17.98 -0.29 11.03
N ARG A 167 -19.16 0.36 10.90
CA ARG A 167 -20.45 -0.13 11.37
C ARG A 167 -21.02 -1.27 10.52
N TYR A 168 -20.48 -1.51 9.33
CA TYR A 168 -20.94 -2.55 8.41
C TYR A 168 -19.94 -3.71 8.36
N THR A 169 -20.38 -4.91 8.76
CA THR A 169 -19.60 -6.17 8.67
C THR A 169 -19.57 -6.77 7.26
N ARG A 170 -20.36 -6.21 6.32
CA ARG A 170 -20.40 -6.60 4.91
C ARG A 170 -20.37 -5.32 4.07
N LEU A 171 -19.35 -5.17 3.22
CA LEU A 171 -19.21 -4.04 2.32
C LEU A 171 -20.19 -4.19 1.14
N PRO A 172 -21.20 -3.32 1.00
CA PRO A 172 -22.24 -3.48 -0.02
C PRO A 172 -21.71 -3.50 -1.47
N HIS A 173 -20.56 -2.88 -1.71
CA HIS A 173 -19.93 -2.83 -3.04
C HIS A 173 -19.28 -4.17 -3.46
N LEU A 174 -18.87 -5.01 -2.50
CA LEU A 174 -18.34 -6.35 -2.76
C LEU A 174 -19.44 -7.40 -2.99
N LEU A 175 -20.72 -7.06 -2.77
CA LEU A 175 -21.85 -7.98 -2.92
C LEU A 175 -22.39 -8.06 -4.37
N LYS A 176 -21.77 -7.36 -5.32
CA LYS A 176 -22.18 -7.36 -6.75
C LYS A 176 -21.64 -8.57 -7.54
N THR A 177 -20.84 -9.43 -6.93
CA THR A 177 -20.41 -10.74 -7.46
C THR A 177 -21.34 -11.84 -6.96
N LYS A 178 -21.57 -12.86 -7.80
CA LYS A 178 -22.59 -13.91 -7.60
C LYS A 178 -22.46 -14.61 -6.23
N PRO A 179 -23.56 -15.19 -5.69
CA PRO A 179 -23.62 -15.71 -4.32
C PRO A 179 -22.82 -17.00 -4.07
N GLU A 180 -22.07 -17.51 -5.04
CA GLU A 180 -21.48 -18.86 -5.00
C GLU A 180 -20.01 -18.89 -4.51
N ASP A 181 -19.37 -17.74 -4.32
CA ASP A 181 -18.04 -17.68 -3.72
C ASP A 181 -18.12 -17.63 -2.19
N THR A 182 -18.25 -18.82 -1.60
CA THR A 182 -18.26 -19.09 -0.14
C THR A 182 -16.95 -18.73 0.59
N ASN A 183 -16.06 -17.95 -0.03
CA ASN A 183 -14.79 -17.44 0.52
C ASN A 183 -14.75 -15.91 0.54
N LEU A 184 -15.88 -15.26 0.82
CA LEU A 184 -15.91 -13.80 1.01
C LEU A 184 -15.12 -13.47 2.29
N PRO A 185 -14.08 -12.61 2.24
CA PRO A 185 -13.33 -12.25 3.44
C PRO A 185 -14.31 -11.63 4.45
N SER A 186 -14.51 -12.30 5.59
CA SER A 186 -15.25 -11.70 6.69
C SER A 186 -14.40 -10.52 7.17
N LEU A 187 -14.82 -9.29 6.84
CA LEU A 187 -14.19 -8.11 7.40
C LEU A 187 -14.47 -8.13 8.89
N GLN A 188 -13.42 -8.47 9.61
CA GLN A 188 -13.34 -8.44 11.05
C GLN A 188 -13.94 -7.14 11.57
N LYS A 189 -14.63 -7.20 12.72
CA LYS A 189 -15.03 -5.98 13.39
C LYS A 189 -13.77 -5.14 13.69
N PRO A 190 -13.78 -3.87 13.30
CA PRO A 190 -12.64 -3.00 13.46
C PRO A 190 -12.46 -2.66 14.92
N CYS A 191 -11.22 -2.61 15.40
CA CYS A 191 -10.95 -2.55 16.81
C CYS A 191 -9.77 -1.62 17.17
N PRO A 192 -9.97 -0.30 16.99
CA PRO A 192 -8.89 0.68 17.04
C PRO A 192 -8.13 0.67 18.38
N SER A 193 -6.83 0.92 18.35
CA SER A 193 -6.05 1.08 19.58
C SER A 193 -6.44 2.38 20.29
N LEU A 194 -7.24 2.26 21.35
CA LEU A 194 -7.65 3.38 22.17
C LEU A 194 -6.46 4.09 22.83
N LEU A 195 -5.36 3.38 23.09
CA LEU A 195 -4.15 3.96 23.68
C LEU A 195 -3.44 4.89 22.70
N LEU A 196 -3.24 4.46 21.45
CA LEU A 196 -2.68 5.34 20.42
C LEU A 196 -3.59 6.52 20.11
N GLN A 197 -4.90 6.27 20.06
CA GLN A 197 -5.88 7.33 19.89
C GLN A 197 -5.81 8.36 21.02
N ARG A 198 -5.65 7.93 22.28
CA ARG A 198 -5.44 8.83 23.42
C ARG A 198 -4.15 9.62 23.30
N HIS A 199 -3.03 8.99 22.96
CA HIS A 199 -1.77 9.72 22.78
C HIS A 199 -1.83 10.72 21.62
N MET A 200 -2.48 10.36 20.51
CA MET A 200 -2.72 11.28 19.41
C MET A 200 -3.60 12.46 19.88
N ALA A 201 -4.67 12.19 20.64
CA ALA A 201 -5.54 13.22 21.17
C ALA A 201 -4.81 14.16 22.13
N GLU A 202 -3.98 13.62 23.03
CA GLU A 202 -3.11 14.38 23.95
C GLU A 202 -2.15 15.28 23.17
N LEU A 203 -1.41 14.74 22.20
CA LEU A 203 -0.45 15.50 21.40
C LEU A 203 -1.13 16.63 20.61
N LEU A 204 -2.26 16.35 19.98
CA LEU A 204 -3.02 17.35 19.22
C LEU A 204 -3.70 18.41 20.11
N SER A 205 -3.92 18.10 21.39
CA SER A 205 -4.50 19.03 22.36
C SER A 205 -3.44 19.91 23.01
N MET A 206 -2.24 19.37 23.26
CA MET A 206 -1.13 20.07 23.92
C MET A 206 -0.49 21.13 23.01
N ASP A 207 -0.21 20.80 21.76
CA ASP A 207 0.48 21.69 20.82
C ASP A 207 -0.46 22.15 19.70
N LYS A 208 -1.06 23.32 19.91
CA LYS A 208 -2.05 23.91 18.99
C LYS A 208 -1.45 24.29 17.63
N ASP A 209 -0.19 24.74 17.61
CA ASP A 209 0.47 25.17 16.37
C ASP A 209 0.90 23.97 15.54
N MET A 210 1.43 22.92 16.18
CA MET A 210 1.74 21.64 15.54
C MET A 210 0.47 21.00 14.98
N ALA A 211 -0.61 20.94 15.77
CA ALA A 211 -1.89 20.39 15.33
C ALA A 211 -2.45 21.15 14.11
N ALA A 212 -2.41 22.48 14.14
CA ALA A 212 -2.84 23.31 13.01
C ALA A 212 -1.96 23.09 11.77
N SER A 213 -0.64 23.01 11.92
CA SER A 213 0.30 22.74 10.82
C SER A 213 0.07 21.36 10.20
N PHE A 214 -0.06 20.33 11.04
CA PHE A 214 -0.39 18.97 10.62
C PHE A 214 -1.69 18.91 9.83
N LEU A 215 -2.78 19.47 10.37
CA LEU A 215 -4.09 19.45 9.70
C LEU A 215 -4.09 20.25 8.40
N ASN A 216 -3.40 21.40 8.36
CA ASN A 216 -3.23 22.14 7.11
C ASN A 216 -2.49 21.32 6.06
N SER A 217 -1.48 20.54 6.46
CA SER A 217 -0.76 19.62 5.57
C SER A 217 -1.67 18.50 5.06
N VAL A 218 -2.45 17.86 5.94
CA VAL A 218 -3.41 16.81 5.55
C VAL A 218 -4.46 17.35 4.58
N LEU A 219 -5.04 18.52 4.87
CA LEU A 219 -6.03 19.17 3.99
C LEU A 219 -5.43 19.56 2.64
N ASN A 220 -4.18 20.06 2.61
CA ASN A 220 -3.47 20.38 1.37
C ASN A 220 -3.23 19.13 0.52
N GLN A 221 -2.70 18.07 1.13
CA GLN A 221 -2.41 16.81 0.45
C GLN A 221 -3.68 16.15 -0.07
N LEU A 222 -4.78 16.22 0.69
CA LEU A 222 -6.06 15.66 0.27
C LEU A 222 -6.64 16.45 -0.92
N ASN A 223 -6.59 17.77 -0.87
CA ASN A 223 -7.07 18.60 -1.98
C ASN A 223 -6.26 18.31 -3.26
N TRP A 224 -4.94 18.18 -3.14
CA TRP A 224 -4.06 17.82 -4.25
C TRP A 224 -4.39 16.41 -4.78
N ALA A 225 -4.34 15.39 -3.93
CA ALA A 225 -4.54 13.98 -4.32
C ALA A 225 -5.91 13.76 -4.96
N PHE A 226 -6.95 14.40 -4.41
CA PHE A 226 -8.30 14.30 -4.96
C PHE A 226 -8.42 15.03 -6.31
N SER A 227 -7.76 16.18 -6.48
CA SER A 227 -7.77 16.90 -7.76
C SER A 227 -7.05 16.11 -8.86
N GLU A 228 -5.89 15.53 -8.56
CA GLU A 228 -5.15 14.64 -9.47
C GLU A 228 -5.99 13.42 -9.84
N PHE A 229 -6.65 12.80 -8.85
CA PHE A 229 -7.55 11.69 -9.08
C PHE A 229 -8.67 12.04 -10.07
N ILE A 230 -9.35 13.18 -9.86
CA ILE A 230 -10.40 13.64 -10.77
C ILE A 230 -9.86 13.94 -12.17
N GLY A 231 -8.68 14.55 -12.29
CA GLY A 231 -8.00 14.78 -13.57
C GLY A 231 -7.74 13.48 -14.32
N MET A 232 -7.16 12.48 -13.65
CA MET A 232 -6.91 11.18 -14.25
C MET A 232 -8.20 10.45 -14.66
N ILE A 233 -9.26 10.51 -13.85
CA ILE A 233 -10.56 9.93 -14.22
C ILE A 233 -11.13 10.59 -15.50
N GLN A 234 -10.96 11.90 -15.66
CA GLN A 234 -11.38 12.61 -16.86
C GLN A 234 -10.61 12.14 -18.09
N GLU A 235 -9.29 12.00 -17.99
CA GLU A 235 -8.44 11.50 -19.08
C GLU A 235 -8.79 10.06 -19.47
N ILE A 236 -9.00 9.18 -18.48
CA ILE A 236 -9.38 7.78 -18.70
C ILE A 236 -10.72 7.70 -19.43
N GLN A 237 -11.71 8.50 -19.01
CA GLN A 237 -13.01 8.53 -19.69
C GLN A 237 -12.88 9.05 -21.13
N GLN A 238 -12.14 10.14 -21.35
CA GLN A 238 -11.93 10.68 -22.70
C GLN A 238 -11.21 9.69 -23.62
N ALA A 239 -10.28 8.89 -23.10
CA ALA A 239 -9.62 7.84 -23.84
C ALA A 239 -10.58 6.67 -24.17
N ALA A 240 -11.45 6.30 -23.22
CA ALA A 240 -12.42 5.23 -23.39
C ALA A 240 -13.56 5.57 -24.37
N GLU A 241 -13.91 6.84 -24.53
CA GLU A 241 -14.96 7.31 -25.46
C GLU A 241 -14.48 7.45 -26.92
N ARG A 242 -13.16 7.38 -27.20
CA ARG A 242 -12.64 7.47 -28.58
C ARG A 242 -12.95 6.20 -29.39
N PRO A 243 -13.38 6.34 -30.65
CA PRO A 243 -13.76 5.20 -31.50
C PRO A 243 -12.57 4.30 -31.88
N GLU A 244 -11.35 4.85 -31.92
CA GLU A 244 -10.13 4.06 -31.92
C GLU A 244 -9.90 3.58 -30.48
N ARG A 245 -9.92 2.27 -30.25
CA ARG A 245 -9.61 1.65 -28.94
C ARG A 245 -8.19 1.98 -28.52
N ASN A 246 -7.98 3.18 -27.99
CA ASN A 246 -6.74 3.53 -27.33
C ASN A 246 -6.70 2.75 -26.02
N PHE A 247 -5.77 1.81 -25.92
CA PHE A 247 -5.49 1.13 -24.68
C PHE A 247 -5.05 2.17 -23.66
N VAL A 248 -5.83 2.31 -22.57
CA VAL A 248 -5.40 3.09 -21.42
C VAL A 248 -4.24 2.35 -20.78
N ASP A 249 -3.12 3.04 -20.57
CA ASP A 249 -1.93 2.44 -19.97
C ASP A 249 -2.27 1.90 -18.56
N THR A 250 -2.02 0.61 -18.33
CA THR A 250 -2.21 -0.05 -17.04
C THR A 250 -1.45 0.67 -15.92
N ARG A 251 -0.33 1.32 -16.21
CA ARG A 251 0.39 2.14 -15.24
C ARG A 251 -0.42 3.37 -14.82
N GLN A 252 -1.07 4.07 -15.76
CA GLN A 252 -1.91 5.22 -15.47
C GLN A 252 -3.12 4.83 -14.61
N LEU A 253 -3.74 3.68 -14.89
CA LEU A 253 -4.82 3.13 -14.07
C LEU A 253 -4.36 2.89 -12.63
N LYS A 254 -3.19 2.29 -12.43
CA LYS A 254 -2.63 2.07 -11.08
C LYS A 254 -2.34 3.37 -10.33
N VAL A 255 -1.80 4.39 -11.02
CA VAL A 255 -1.57 5.70 -10.40
C VAL A 255 -2.90 6.37 -10.01
N CYS A 256 -3.93 6.24 -10.85
CA CYS A 256 -5.28 6.71 -10.55
C CYS A 256 -5.85 6.04 -9.29
N ALA A 257 -5.75 4.70 -9.19
CA ALA A 257 -6.15 3.98 -7.98
C ALA A 257 -5.37 4.42 -6.74
N THR A 258 -4.04 4.63 -6.85
CA THR A 258 -3.22 5.12 -5.74
C THR A 258 -3.64 6.52 -5.27
N CYS A 259 -3.97 7.44 -6.19
CA CYS A 259 -4.48 8.77 -5.81
C CYS A 259 -5.85 8.68 -5.14
N PHE A 260 -6.71 7.75 -5.56
CA PHE A 260 -7.98 7.47 -4.88
C PHE A 260 -7.73 6.94 -3.46
N ASP A 261 -6.90 5.90 -3.31
CA ASP A 261 -6.60 5.27 -2.02
C ASP A 261 -5.95 6.27 -1.04
N LEU A 262 -5.07 7.13 -1.54
CA LEU A 262 -4.46 8.21 -0.76
C LEU A 262 -5.53 9.22 -0.31
N SER A 263 -6.46 9.61 -1.20
CA SER A 263 -7.57 10.52 -0.85
C SER A 263 -8.46 9.93 0.24
N VAL A 264 -8.84 8.65 0.12
CA VAL A 264 -9.61 7.94 1.14
C VAL A 264 -8.83 7.88 2.45
N SER A 265 -7.54 7.55 2.41
CA SER A 265 -6.71 7.44 3.62
C SER A 265 -6.60 8.77 4.36
N LEU A 266 -6.42 9.88 3.65
CA LEU A 266 -6.37 11.23 4.25
C LEU A 266 -7.74 11.65 4.80
N LEU A 267 -8.84 11.30 4.13
CA LEU A 267 -10.19 11.47 4.69
C LEU A 267 -10.38 10.67 5.99
N ARG A 268 -9.84 9.45 6.07
CA ARG A 268 -9.88 8.65 7.31
C ARG A 268 -9.05 9.25 8.45
N VAL A 269 -7.90 9.88 8.14
CA VAL A 269 -7.12 10.63 9.14
C VAL A 269 -7.92 11.82 9.65
N LEU A 270 -8.62 12.56 8.77
CA LEU A 270 -9.50 13.66 9.16
C LEU A 270 -10.69 13.17 10.01
N GLU A 271 -11.34 12.08 9.59
CA GLU A 271 -12.43 11.42 10.34
C GLU A 271 -11.98 11.06 11.75
N MET A 272 -10.81 10.41 11.88
CA MET A 272 -10.24 10.08 13.18
C MET A 272 -9.93 11.32 14.01
N THR A 273 -9.33 12.36 13.40
CA THR A 273 -8.96 13.57 14.13
C THR A 273 -10.18 14.32 14.67
N VAL A 274 -11.22 14.47 13.86
CA VAL A 274 -12.51 15.08 14.25
C VAL A 274 -13.20 14.25 15.35
N THR A 275 -13.03 12.92 15.34
CA THR A 275 -13.59 12.03 16.37
C THR A 275 -12.84 12.15 17.70
N LEU A 276 -11.51 12.27 17.66
CA LEU A 276 -10.69 12.29 18.87
C LEU A 276 -10.61 13.66 19.53
N VAL A 277 -10.49 14.72 18.73
CA VAL A 277 -10.29 16.09 19.23
C VAL A 277 -11.15 17.08 18.42
N PRO A 278 -12.48 17.01 18.55
CA PRO A 278 -13.40 17.88 17.80
C PRO A 278 -13.17 19.38 18.07
N GLU A 279 -12.66 19.71 19.26
CA GLU A 279 -12.32 21.07 19.69
C GLU A 279 -11.36 21.78 18.72
N ILE A 280 -10.51 21.06 17.98
CA ILE A 280 -9.61 21.70 17.01
C ILE A 280 -10.40 22.43 15.90
N PHE A 281 -11.60 21.96 15.57
CA PHE A 281 -12.47 22.54 14.55
C PHE A 281 -13.60 23.40 15.13
N LEU A 282 -13.99 23.16 16.39
CA LEU A 282 -15.20 23.75 16.98
C LEU A 282 -14.93 24.78 18.09
N ASP A 283 -13.73 24.78 18.69
CA ASP A 283 -13.35 25.76 19.71
C ASP A 283 -12.93 27.10 19.07
N TRP A 284 -13.85 28.05 19.02
CA TRP A 284 -13.62 29.40 18.49
C TRP A 284 -12.60 30.23 19.28
N SER A 285 -12.18 29.78 20.48
CA SER A 285 -11.03 30.41 21.16
C SER A 285 -9.70 30.10 20.48
N ARG A 286 -9.64 29.06 19.63
CA ARG A 286 -8.46 28.72 18.84
C ARG A 286 -8.45 29.53 17.54
N PRO A 287 -7.37 30.27 17.24
CA PRO A 287 -7.31 31.12 16.04
C PRO A 287 -7.36 30.33 14.73
N SER A 288 -7.01 29.04 14.74
CA SER A 288 -7.01 28.17 13.56
C SER A 288 -8.33 27.44 13.31
N ALA A 289 -9.26 27.40 14.28
CA ALA A 289 -10.47 26.57 14.20
C ALA A 289 -11.36 26.96 13.01
N GLU A 290 -11.68 28.25 12.87
CA GLU A 290 -12.52 28.76 11.79
C GLU A 290 -11.95 28.40 10.41
N LEU A 291 -10.64 28.64 10.22
CA LEU A 291 -9.96 28.39 8.97
C LEU A 291 -9.96 26.90 8.64
N LEU A 292 -9.62 26.04 9.61
CA LEU A 292 -9.59 24.60 9.44
C LEU A 292 -10.97 24.04 9.09
N LEU A 293 -12.02 24.49 9.80
CA LEU A 293 -13.40 24.08 9.55
C LEU A 293 -13.87 24.52 8.16
N ARG A 294 -13.60 25.76 7.76
CA ARG A 294 -13.95 26.28 6.43
C ARG A 294 -13.29 25.47 5.31
N ARG A 295 -12.00 25.16 5.46
CA ARG A 295 -11.24 24.37 4.49
C ARG A 295 -11.73 22.92 4.43
N LEU A 296 -12.02 22.32 5.57
CA LEU A 296 -12.60 20.98 5.65
C LEU A 296 -13.96 20.94 4.94
N ALA A 297 -14.87 21.86 5.26
CA ALA A 297 -16.19 21.92 4.64
C ALA A 297 -16.13 22.12 3.12
N GLN A 298 -15.24 23.00 2.63
CA GLN A 298 -15.01 23.19 1.19
C GLN A 298 -14.57 21.88 0.51
N LEU A 299 -13.64 21.16 1.13
CA LEU A 299 -13.12 19.91 0.60
C LEU A 299 -14.19 18.81 0.60
N LEU A 300 -14.92 18.63 1.69
CA LEU A 300 -15.99 17.63 1.77
C LEU A 300 -17.08 17.91 0.72
N ASN A 301 -17.45 19.18 0.54
CA ASN A 301 -18.38 19.57 -0.52
C ASN A 301 -17.83 19.28 -1.92
N GLN A 302 -16.54 19.52 -2.18
CA GLN A 302 -15.91 19.18 -3.44
C GLN A 302 -15.95 17.66 -3.71
N VAL A 303 -15.66 16.84 -2.70
CA VAL A 303 -15.71 15.38 -2.80
C VAL A 303 -17.13 14.92 -3.09
N LEU A 304 -18.11 15.37 -2.31
CA LEU A 304 -19.53 15.02 -2.50
C LEU A 304 -19.99 15.39 -3.91
N ASN A 305 -19.79 16.63 -4.34
CA ASN A 305 -20.21 17.09 -5.66
C ASN A 305 -19.62 16.28 -6.81
N ARG A 306 -18.41 15.70 -6.65
CA ARG A 306 -17.75 14.94 -7.71
C ARG A 306 -18.04 13.45 -7.67
N VAL A 307 -18.40 12.90 -6.50
CA VAL A 307 -18.68 11.47 -6.33
C VAL A 307 -20.17 11.18 -6.42
N THR A 308 -21.05 12.09 -5.94
CA THR A 308 -22.50 11.83 -5.85
C THR A 308 -23.33 12.44 -6.98
N ALA A 309 -22.75 13.28 -7.85
CA ALA A 309 -23.50 13.89 -8.95
C ALA A 309 -24.05 12.83 -9.93
N GLU A 310 -25.30 12.97 -10.39
CA GLU A 310 -25.90 12.02 -11.33
C GLU A 310 -25.18 12.03 -12.69
N ARG A 311 -24.92 10.83 -13.25
CA ARG A 311 -24.24 10.63 -14.55
C ARG A 311 -22.86 11.30 -14.65
N ASN A 312 -22.18 11.44 -13.51
CA ASN A 312 -20.88 12.09 -13.42
C ASN A 312 -19.73 11.20 -13.97
N LEU A 313 -18.54 11.79 -14.07
CA LEU A 313 -17.33 11.12 -14.57
C LEU A 313 -16.95 9.90 -13.72
N PHE A 314 -17.15 10.00 -12.40
CA PHE A 314 -16.79 8.97 -11.43
C PHE A 314 -17.65 7.72 -11.61
N ASP A 315 -18.97 7.88 -11.70
CA ASP A 315 -19.92 6.79 -11.92
C ASP A 315 -19.62 6.04 -13.22
N ARG A 316 -19.28 6.74 -14.30
CA ARG A 316 -18.87 6.10 -15.56
C ARG A 316 -17.62 5.24 -15.39
N VAL A 317 -16.57 5.78 -14.78
CA VAL A 317 -15.30 5.03 -14.61
C VAL A 317 -15.47 3.83 -13.69
N VAL A 318 -16.21 3.96 -12.59
CA VAL A 318 -16.53 2.82 -11.70
C VAL A 318 -17.31 1.74 -12.45
N ASN A 319 -18.23 2.13 -13.33
CA ASN A 319 -19.01 1.19 -14.14
C ASN A 319 -18.22 0.55 -15.29
N LEU A 320 -17.10 1.15 -15.74
CA LEU A 320 -16.23 0.56 -16.77
C LEU A 320 -15.48 -0.70 -16.28
N ARG A 321 -15.31 -0.88 -14.96
CA ARG A 321 -14.61 -2.03 -14.34
C ARG A 321 -13.26 -2.34 -14.99
N LEU A 322 -12.45 -1.32 -15.22
CA LEU A 322 -11.12 -1.48 -15.80
C LEU A 322 -10.18 -2.21 -14.84
N PRO A 323 -9.33 -3.15 -15.32
CA PRO A 323 -8.38 -3.87 -14.47
C PRO A 323 -7.35 -2.90 -13.88
N GLY A 324 -7.19 -2.91 -12.56
CA GLY A 324 -6.34 -1.98 -11.81
C GLY A 324 -7.05 -0.76 -11.21
N LEU A 325 -8.37 -0.65 -11.34
CA LEU A 325 -9.21 0.32 -10.61
C LEU A 325 -10.15 -0.36 -9.59
N GLU A 326 -9.85 -1.57 -9.13
CA GLU A 326 -10.78 -2.32 -8.28
C GLU A 326 -11.06 -1.66 -6.92
N SER A 327 -10.14 -0.84 -6.41
CA SER A 327 -10.33 -0.11 -5.15
C SER A 327 -11.20 1.15 -5.31
N VAL A 328 -11.39 1.64 -6.53
CA VAL A 328 -12.11 2.87 -6.82
C VAL A 328 -13.61 2.59 -6.82
N ASP A 329 -14.26 2.92 -5.70
CA ASP A 329 -15.72 2.79 -5.54
C ASP A 329 -16.28 3.99 -4.75
N HIS A 330 -17.59 4.21 -4.85
CA HIS A 330 -18.30 5.23 -4.08
C HIS A 330 -18.23 4.96 -2.57
N TYR A 331 -18.30 3.69 -2.16
CA TYR A 331 -18.43 3.36 -0.75
C TYR A 331 -17.25 3.83 0.12
N PRO A 332 -15.98 3.53 -0.18
CA PRO A 332 -14.85 3.88 0.70
C PRO A 332 -14.71 5.38 0.96
N ILE A 333 -14.99 6.20 -0.06
CA ILE A 333 -14.86 7.65 0.03
C ILE A 333 -16.06 8.30 0.73
N LEU A 334 -17.29 7.91 0.36
CA LEU A 334 -18.51 8.49 0.94
C LEU A 334 -18.66 8.16 2.43
N VAL A 335 -18.21 6.96 2.82
CA VAL A 335 -18.18 6.56 4.22
C VAL A 335 -17.34 7.50 5.08
N ALA A 336 -16.13 7.85 4.62
CA ALA A 336 -15.22 8.69 5.39
C ALA A 336 -15.76 10.12 5.50
N VAL A 337 -16.29 10.65 4.38
CA VAL A 337 -16.96 11.95 4.34
C VAL A 337 -18.16 11.99 5.28
N THR A 338 -19.01 10.96 5.25
CA THR A 338 -20.19 10.88 6.11
C THR A 338 -19.79 10.84 7.58
N GLY A 339 -18.74 10.08 7.94
CA GLY A 339 -18.27 10.02 9.32
C GLY A 339 -17.76 11.36 9.84
N ILE A 340 -17.02 12.11 9.02
CA ILE A 340 -16.58 13.46 9.37
C ILE A 340 -17.80 14.37 9.62
N LEU A 341 -18.77 14.39 8.70
CA LEU A 341 -19.95 15.25 8.80
C LEU A 341 -20.80 14.91 10.02
N VAL A 342 -21.06 13.62 10.26
CA VAL A 342 -21.83 13.17 11.42
C VAL A 342 -21.15 13.61 12.71
N GLN A 343 -19.83 13.44 12.81
CA GLN A 343 -19.11 13.80 14.03
C GLN A 343 -19.10 15.31 14.28
N ILE A 344 -18.91 16.14 13.25
CA ILE A 344 -19.00 17.60 13.37
C ILE A 344 -20.39 18.04 13.82
N LEU A 345 -21.45 17.44 13.26
CA LEU A 345 -22.83 17.79 13.60
C LEU A 345 -23.15 17.41 15.05
N VAL A 346 -22.79 16.18 15.47
CA VAL A 346 -23.06 15.69 16.83
C VAL A 346 -22.32 16.51 17.88
N GLU A 347 -21.05 16.83 17.66
CA GLU A 347 -20.27 17.63 18.63
C GLU A 347 -20.62 19.12 18.56
N GLY A 348 -21.02 19.62 17.39
CA GLY A 348 -21.49 21.00 17.22
C GLY A 348 -22.76 21.30 18.01
N GLU A 349 -23.71 20.35 18.06
CA GLU A 349 -24.93 20.47 18.88
C GLU A 349 -24.66 20.40 20.40
N ARG A 350 -23.53 19.81 20.84
CA ARG A 350 -23.14 19.76 22.25
C ARG A 350 -22.51 21.05 22.77
N GLN A 351 -22.02 21.92 21.88
CA GLN A 351 -21.31 23.16 22.22
C GLN A 351 -22.16 24.43 22.09
N GLY A 352 -23.28 24.37 21.35
CA GLY A 352 -24.31 25.42 21.30
C GLY A 352 -25.41 25.18 22.33
#